data_AF-A0A6M4P9K4-F1
#
_entry.id   AF-A0A6M4P9K4-F1
#
_cell.length_a   1.000
_cell.length_b   1.000
_cell.length_c   1.000
_cell.angle_alpha   90.00
_cell.angle_beta   90.00
_cell.angle_gamma   90.00
#
_symmetry.space_group_name_H-M   'P 1'
#
loop_
_entity.id
_entity.type
_entity.pdbx_description
1 polymer ?
#
loop_
_entity_poly.entity_id
_entity_poly.type
_entity_poly.pdbx_seq_one_letter_code
_entity_poly.pdbx_strand_id
1 'polypeptide(L)'
;MHQPNDILEPRLVAVDSYYLSVIDERIQDLSNDAEHLAMALSAITATDDTSKGVIVAVRAALLANSELASIVSEQMGGLILLPEIKANDDE
;
A
#
# COMPACT_ATOMS: atom_id res chain seq x y z
N MET A 1 -13.52 20.40 -26.06
CA MET A 1 -13.69 18.94 -25.99
C MET A 1 -13.12 18.47 -24.65
N HIS A 2 -13.97 18.15 -23.69
CA HIS A 2 -13.56 17.43 -22.48
C HIS A 2 -13.68 15.94 -22.81
N GLN A 3 -12.58 15.19 -22.72
CA GLN A 3 -12.69 13.74 -22.64
C GLN A 3 -13.34 13.43 -21.29
N PRO A 4 -14.46 12.71 -21.24
CA PRO A 4 -14.91 12.14 -19.97
C PRO A 4 -13.78 11.21 -19.50
N ASN A 5 -13.38 11.31 -18.24
CA ASN A 5 -12.66 10.22 -17.61
C ASN A 5 -13.51 8.97 -17.87
N ASP A 6 -13.00 8.01 -18.63
CA ASP A 6 -13.63 6.71 -18.85
C ASP A 6 -13.86 6.11 -17.46
N ILE A 7 -15.11 6.24 -16.97
CA ILE A 7 -15.55 5.55 -15.77
C ILE A 7 -15.48 4.08 -16.15
N LEU A 8 -14.42 3.40 -15.70
CA LEU A 8 -14.28 1.98 -15.90
C LEU A 8 -15.48 1.30 -15.24
N GLU A 9 -16.35 0.72 -16.05
CA GLU A 9 -17.45 -0.09 -15.52
C GLU A 9 -16.87 -1.22 -14.66
N PRO A 10 -17.50 -1.55 -13.51
CA PRO A 10 -17.06 -2.68 -12.70
C PRO A 10 -17.01 -3.96 -13.52
N ARG A 11 -15.86 -4.65 -13.53
CA ARG A 11 -15.66 -5.93 -14.22
C ARG A 11 -15.33 -7.00 -13.20
N LEU A 12 -16.06 -8.12 -13.26
CA LEU A 12 -15.72 -9.33 -12.54
C LEU A 12 -14.54 -10.00 -13.26
N VAL A 13 -13.41 -10.13 -12.57
CA VAL A 13 -12.20 -10.77 -13.09
C VAL A 13 -11.76 -11.80 -12.06
N ALA A 14 -11.51 -13.03 -12.51
CA ALA A 14 -10.85 -14.02 -11.69
C ALA A 14 -9.37 -13.63 -11.53
N VAL A 15 -8.93 -13.43 -10.30
CA VAL A 15 -7.53 -13.12 -9.98
C VAL A 15 -6.97 -14.28 -9.19
N ASP A 16 -5.80 -14.77 -9.62
CA ASP A 16 -5.07 -15.82 -8.93
C ASP A 16 -4.64 -15.32 -7.54
N SER A 17 -4.97 -16.07 -6.49
CA SER A 17 -4.60 -15.74 -5.11
C SER A 17 -3.08 -15.67 -4.94
N TYR A 18 -2.31 -16.43 -5.72
CA TYR A 18 -0.85 -16.32 -5.76
C TYR A 18 -0.40 -14.91 -6.18
N TYR A 19 -1.04 -14.33 -7.20
CA TYR A 19 -0.71 -12.99 -7.66
C TYR A 19 -1.05 -11.93 -6.60
N LEU A 20 -2.16 -12.12 -5.89
CA LEU A 20 -2.54 -11.26 -4.76
C LEU A 20 -1.54 -11.37 -3.61
N SER A 21 -1.04 -12.57 -3.30
CA SER A 21 0.00 -12.77 -2.27
C SER A 21 1.32 -12.08 -2.63
N VAL A 22 1.75 -12.15 -3.89
CA VAL A 22 2.96 -11.43 -4.34
C VAL A 22 2.80 -9.91 -4.21
N ILE A 23 1.60 -9.39 -4.50
CA ILE A 23 1.31 -7.96 -4.29
C ILE A 23 1.33 -7.63 -2.79
N ASP A 24 0.74 -8.48 -1.95
CA ASP A 24 0.70 -8.30 -0.49
C ASP A 24 2.11 -8.24 0.12
N GLU A 25 2.98 -9.19 -0.25
CA GLU A 25 4.40 -9.19 0.14
C GLU A 25 5.06 -7.86 -0.22
N ARG A 26 4.77 -7.32 -1.41
CA ARG A 26 5.36 -6.05 -1.85
C ARG A 26 4.81 -4.84 -1.09
N ILE A 27 3.56 -4.88 -0.67
CA ILE A 27 2.97 -3.84 0.19
C ILE A 27 3.63 -3.88 1.57
N GLN A 28 3.84 -5.07 2.13
CA GLN A 28 4.52 -5.26 3.40
C GLN A 28 5.98 -4.79 3.34
N ASP A 29 6.72 -5.10 2.27
CA ASP A 29 8.07 -4.56 2.02
C ASP A 29 8.07 -3.04 2.09
N LEU A 30 7.15 -2.37 1.38
CA LEU A 30 7.04 -0.91 1.37
C LEU A 30 6.68 -0.34 2.75
N SER A 31 5.80 -1.03 3.48
CA SER A 31 5.45 -0.66 4.85
C SER A 31 6.68 -0.66 5.76
N ASN A 32 7.47 -1.74 5.70
CA ASN A 32 8.67 -1.93 6.50
C ASN A 32 9.77 -0.92 6.12
N ASP A 33 10.00 -0.72 4.83
CA ASP A 33 10.99 0.25 4.35
C ASP A 33 10.66 1.68 4.79
N ALA A 34 9.38 2.06 4.71
CA ALA A 34 8.93 3.38 5.15
C ALA A 34 9.15 3.58 6.67
N GLU A 35 8.79 2.57 7.48
CA GLU A 35 9.03 2.60 8.93
C GLU A 35 10.53 2.69 9.25
N HIS A 36 11.36 1.84 8.64
CA HIS A 36 12.81 1.84 8.84
C HIS A 36 13.44 3.19 8.47
N LEU A 37 13.05 3.79 7.35
CA LEU A 37 13.52 5.12 6.95
C LEU A 37 13.09 6.21 7.94
N ALA A 38 11.87 6.13 8.46
CA ALA A 38 11.39 7.04 9.50
C ALA A 38 12.21 6.92 10.81
N MET A 39 12.54 5.68 11.20
CA MET A 39 13.41 5.42 12.34
C MET A 39 14.83 5.96 12.10
N ALA A 40 15.39 5.73 10.91
CA ALA A 40 16.72 6.24 10.53
C ALA A 40 16.78 7.77 10.56
N LEU A 41 15.74 8.45 10.07
CA LEU A 41 15.64 9.93 10.14
C LEU A 41 15.60 10.45 11.57
N SER A 42 15.10 9.68 12.54
CA SER A 42 15.10 10.06 13.95
C SER A 42 16.50 10.11 14.56
N ALA A 43 17.48 9.42 13.96
CA ALA A 43 18.87 9.45 14.37
C ALA A 43 19.66 10.63 13.78
N ILE A 44 19.11 11.33 12.77
CA ILE A 44 19.78 12.46 12.13
C ILE A 44 19.58 13.72 12.98
N THR A 45 20.70 14.37 13.31
CA THR A 45 20.70 15.66 13.98
C THR A 45 20.97 16.79 12.98
N ALA A 46 20.18 17.86 13.05
CA ALA A 46 20.37 19.05 12.25
C ALA A 46 20.53 20.27 13.16
N THR A 47 21.38 21.21 12.75
CA THR A 47 21.71 22.40 13.55
C THR A 47 20.75 23.55 13.30
N ASP A 48 20.26 23.70 12.07
CA ASP A 48 19.30 24.75 11.69
C ASP A 48 17.84 24.27 11.82
N ASP A 49 16.94 25.20 12.12
CA ASP A 49 15.54 24.87 12.41
C ASP A 49 14.76 24.46 11.16
N THR A 50 15.16 24.94 9.98
CA THR A 50 14.54 24.55 8.71
C THR A 50 14.76 23.07 8.44
N SER A 51 16.01 22.60 8.53
CA SER A 51 16.35 21.18 8.34
C SER A 51 15.67 20.29 9.38
N LYS A 52 15.58 20.71 10.64
CA LYS A 52 14.82 19.97 11.67
C LYS A 52 13.35 19.83 11.28
N GLY A 53 12.73 20.92 10.82
CA GLY A 53 11.35 20.90 10.35
C GLY A 53 11.13 19.95 9.17
N VAL A 54 12.04 19.96 8.19
CA VAL A 54 12.02 19.04 7.06
C VAL A 54 12.15 17.58 7.52
N ILE A 55 13.11 17.27 8.39
CA ILE A 55 13.30 15.91 8.92
C ILE A 55 12.02 15.41 9.62
N VAL A 56 11.41 16.24 10.47
CA VAL A 56 10.16 15.90 11.16
C VAL A 56 9.03 15.65 10.17
N ALA A 57 8.88 16.50 9.14
CA ALA A 57 7.84 16.36 8.13
C ALA A 57 8.00 15.08 7.29
N VAL A 58 9.23 14.80 6.82
CA VAL A 58 9.52 13.58 6.04
C VAL A 58 9.30 12.33 6.90
N ARG A 59 9.74 12.34 8.17
CA ARG A 59 9.48 11.23 9.10
C ARG A 59 7.99 10.98 9.28
N ALA A 60 7.20 12.02 9.50
CA ALA A 60 5.76 11.89 9.67
C ALA A 60 5.08 11.31 8.41
N ALA A 61 5.50 11.75 7.22
CA ALA A 61 4.98 11.21 5.96
C ALA A 61 5.33 9.73 5.77
N LEU A 62 6.56 9.32 6.12
CA LEU A 62 6.98 7.92 6.04
C LEU A 62 6.19 7.02 6.99
N LEU A 63 5.97 7.47 8.24
CA LEU A 63 5.14 6.72 9.20
C LEU A 63 3.70 6.58 8.71
N ALA A 64 3.10 7.65 8.18
CA ALA A 64 1.75 7.60 7.62
C ALA A 64 1.67 6.65 6.41
N ASN A 65 2.69 6.61 5.56
CA ASN A 65 2.75 5.68 4.43
C ASN A 65 2.91 4.22 4.89
N SER A 66 3.69 3.97 5.93
CA SER A 66 3.81 2.65 6.55
C SER A 66 2.45 2.17 7.09
N GLU A 67 1.76 3.02 7.84
CA GLU A 67 0.42 2.70 8.36
C GLU A 67 -0.59 2.42 7.24
N LEU A 68 -0.61 3.25 6.18
CA LEU A 68 -1.48 3.03 5.03
C LEU A 68 -1.16 1.72 4.31
N ALA A 69 0.12 1.42 4.10
CA ALA A 69 0.54 0.16 3.48
C ALA A 69 0.10 -1.04 4.33
N SER A 70 0.23 -0.98 5.65
CA SER A 70 -0.26 -2.00 6.57
C SER A 70 -1.77 -2.24 6.42
N ILE A 71 -2.58 -1.19 6.35
CA ILE A 71 -4.05 -1.30 6.14
C ILE A 71 -4.36 -1.95 4.79
N VAL A 72 -3.66 -1.55 3.72
CA VAL A 72 -3.88 -2.14 2.39
C VAL A 72 -3.46 -3.61 2.36
N SER A 73 -2.39 -3.98 3.08
CA SER A 73 -1.97 -5.38 3.23
C SER A 73 -3.04 -6.20 3.96
N GLU A 74 -3.64 -5.68 5.03
CA GLU A 74 -4.75 -6.36 5.72
C GLU A 74 -5.95 -6.59 4.77
N GLN A 75 -6.30 -5.59 3.96
CA GLN A 75 -7.34 -5.73 2.94
C GLN A 75 -6.99 -6.79 1.90
N MET A 76 -5.73 -6.82 1.45
CA MET A 76 -5.24 -7.82 0.50
C MET A 76 -5.28 -9.23 1.09
N GLY A 77 -4.87 -9.40 2.35
CA GLY A 77 -5.01 -10.65 3.09
C GLY A 77 -6.45 -11.14 3.14
N GLY A 78 -7.41 -10.23 3.33
CA GLY A 78 -8.83 -10.54 3.23
C GLY A 78 -9.25 -11.10 1.87
N LEU A 79 -8.71 -10.55 0.77
CA LEU A 79 -8.99 -11.01 -0.60
C LEU A 79 -8.32 -12.36 -0.91
N ILE A 80 -7.08 -12.57 -0.46
CA ILE A 80 -6.33 -13.82 -0.64
C ILE A 80 -7.06 -15.00 0.02
N LEU A 81 -7.68 -14.76 1.17
CA LEU A 81 -8.39 -15.77 1.96
C LEU A 81 -9.84 -15.99 1.51
N LEU A 82 -10.33 -15.26 0.50
CA LEU A 82 -11.66 -15.50 -0.03
C LEU A 82 -11.75 -16.92 -0.61
N PRO A 83 -12.84 -17.65 -0.34
CA PRO A 83 -13.03 -18.96 -0.92
C PRO A 83 -13.10 -18.88 -2.44
N GLU A 84 -12.50 -19.86 -3.11
CA GLU A 84 -12.58 -19.99 -4.56
C GLU A 84 -14.04 -19.99 -5.01
N ILE A 85 -14.39 -19.03 -5.86
CA ILE A 85 -15.68 -19.06 -6.54
C ILE A 85 -15.55 -20.10 -7.64
N LYS A 86 -16.20 -21.24 -7.47
CA LYS A 86 -16.42 -22.17 -8.59
C LYS A 86 -17.30 -21.43 -9.60
N ALA A 87 -16.82 -21.30 -10.83
CA ALA A 87 -17.73 -20.99 -11.92
C ALA A 87 -18.79 -22.09 -11.92
N ASN A 88 -20.06 -21.73 -11.73
CA ASN A 88 -21.11 -22.66 -12.09
C ASN A 88 -21.00 -22.80 -13.61
N ASP A 89 -20.73 -24.03 -14.06
CA ASP A 89 -20.99 -24.42 -15.44
C ASP A 89 -22.52 -24.41 -15.62
N ASP A 90 -23.11 -23.22 -15.73
CA ASP A 90 -24.50 -23.08 -16.14
C ASP A 90 -24.54 -23.44 -17.65
N GLU A 91 -24.86 -24.71 -17.94
CA GLU A 91 -25.37 -25.18 -19.24
C GLU A 91 -26.65 -24.44 -19.64
#